data_AF-A0A6N9H8M2-F1
#
_entry.id   AF-A0A6N9H8M2-F1
#
_cell.length_a   1.000
_cell.length_b   1.000
_cell.length_c   1.000
_cell.angle_alpha   90.00
_cell.angle_beta   90.00
_cell.angle_gamma   90.00
#
_symmetry.space_group_name_H-M   'P 1'
#
loop_
_entity.id
_entity.type
_entity.pdbx_description
1 polymer ?
#
loop_
_entity_poly.entity_id
_entity_poly.type
_entity_poly.pdbx_seq_one_letter_code
_entity_poly.pdbx_strand_id
1 'polypeptide(L)'
;MPSHPPPVPHGRRAALRLGAFGIAGLAGLGALGGCGLRIDRGPQYASPEPADEVRNGVARILAATRPEGAERSRIERLRAAVGPVWTAGAAPSASASAVAQRYTPAQGLQRAAAAVLDGYESLHGDLTAVLADAAIGAALGLSGAAGQRIGRRLEGLVAPAAQTASPTASATAPAADDPLAHWVRTCFQASYGYERLAVATPAASAFGAAARARVNALAVAAMAGNRLLALRGASVQGDRPAWQLPAQVSDVRSARALAVRLETALADACLPLFAAADAKYLAGAALYASARGRAAAGSPQVLRYTAGKGQQ
;
A
#
# COMPACT_ATOMS: atom_id res chain seq x y z
N MET A 1 46.34 -35.83 -19.34
CA MET A 1 47.55 -35.37 -18.62
C MET A 1 48.25 -34.34 -19.50
N PRO A 2 48.75 -33.20 -18.97
CA PRO A 2 48.44 -32.57 -17.66
C PRO A 2 47.04 -31.90 -17.70
N SER A 3 46.50 -31.11 -16.75
CA SER A 3 46.78 -30.81 -15.32
C SER A 3 47.65 -29.59 -14.88
N HIS A 4 47.12 -28.36 -14.95
CA HIS A 4 47.38 -27.27 -13.98
C HIS A 4 46.18 -26.27 -13.90
N PRO A 5 46.04 -25.39 -12.88
CA PRO A 5 44.76 -25.11 -12.21
C PRO A 5 44.19 -23.68 -12.38
N PRO A 6 42.94 -23.42 -11.97
CA PRO A 6 42.29 -22.11 -12.09
C PRO A 6 42.66 -21.12 -10.96
N PRO A 7 42.59 -19.79 -11.20
CA PRO A 7 42.70 -18.78 -10.16
C PRO A 7 41.42 -18.67 -9.30
N VAL A 8 41.62 -18.39 -8.01
CA VAL A 8 40.61 -18.36 -6.93
C VAL A 8 40.17 -16.89 -6.67
N PRO A 9 38.91 -16.60 -6.26
CA PRO A 9 38.37 -15.24 -6.35
C PRO A 9 38.78 -14.29 -5.21
N HIS A 10 38.80 -12.99 -5.52
CA HIS A 10 39.03 -11.92 -4.55
C HIS A 10 37.80 -11.66 -3.66
N GLY A 11 37.75 -12.31 -2.49
CA GLY A 11 36.82 -11.94 -1.42
C GLY A 11 37.27 -10.66 -0.70
N ARG A 12 36.43 -9.63 -0.67
CA ARG A 12 36.63 -8.46 0.20
C ARG A 12 36.03 -8.74 1.59
N ARG A 13 36.90 -9.06 2.55
CA ARG A 13 36.54 -9.14 3.99
C ARG A 13 36.62 -7.74 4.61
N ALA A 14 35.50 -7.20 5.08
CA ALA A 14 35.52 -6.06 6.01
C ALA A 14 35.80 -6.58 7.42
N ALA A 15 36.74 -5.95 8.13
CA ALA A 15 37.24 -6.46 9.40
C ALA A 15 36.35 -6.07 10.59
N LEU A 16 36.07 -7.03 11.48
CA LEU A 16 35.71 -6.73 12.86
C LEU A 16 36.89 -6.00 13.52
N ARG A 17 36.65 -4.81 14.08
CA ARG A 17 37.54 -4.22 15.09
C ARG A 17 36.96 -4.48 16.47
N LEU A 18 37.37 -5.59 17.06
CA LEU A 18 37.16 -5.89 18.47
C LEU A 18 38.18 -5.06 19.28
N GLY A 19 37.72 -4.10 20.07
CA GLY A 19 38.56 -3.29 20.94
C GLY A 19 38.28 -3.62 22.41
N ALA A 20 39.18 -4.38 23.06
CA ALA A 20 39.05 -4.75 24.46
C ALA A 20 40.43 -4.73 25.15
N PHE A 21 40.73 -3.64 25.85
CA PHE A 21 41.70 -3.53 26.95
C PHE A 21 41.33 -2.26 27.77
N GLY A 22 41.41 -2.22 29.10
CA GLY A 22 41.85 -3.27 30.02
C GLY A 22 41.26 -3.12 31.42
N ILE A 23 41.59 -4.07 32.29
CA ILE A 23 41.12 -4.19 33.67
C ILE A 23 42.28 -3.85 34.61
N ALA A 24 42.17 -2.77 35.39
CA ALA A 24 43.02 -2.50 36.55
C ALA A 24 42.39 -1.41 37.44
N GLY A 25 42.30 -1.62 38.75
CA GLY A 25 41.85 -0.58 39.71
C GLY A 25 40.80 -1.03 40.72
N LEU A 26 41.13 -2.01 41.58
CA LEU A 26 40.26 -2.46 42.67
C LEU A 26 40.78 -1.90 44.01
N ALA A 27 40.34 -0.69 44.39
CA ALA A 27 40.47 -0.13 45.75
C ALA A 27 39.62 1.14 45.89
N GLY A 28 38.67 1.19 46.84
CA GLY A 28 37.84 2.39 47.04
C GLY A 28 36.53 2.17 47.81
N LEU A 29 36.58 1.50 48.98
CA LEU A 29 35.44 1.53 49.92
C LEU A 29 35.35 2.92 50.55
N GLY A 30 34.30 3.69 50.25
CA GLY A 30 34.10 5.00 50.87
C GLY A 30 32.81 5.72 50.46
N ALA A 31 32.06 6.17 51.45
CA ALA A 31 30.92 7.10 51.39
C ALA A 31 29.66 6.67 50.59
N LEU A 32 28.66 6.23 51.35
CA LEU A 32 27.25 6.17 50.96
C LEU A 32 26.73 7.58 50.60
N GLY A 33 26.70 7.91 49.31
CA GLY A 33 26.04 9.10 48.76
C GLY A 33 24.86 8.69 47.89
N GLY A 34 23.63 8.80 48.41
CA GLY A 34 22.44 8.32 47.72
C GLY A 34 22.09 9.14 46.48
N CYS A 35 22.51 8.69 45.29
CA CYS A 35 21.87 9.08 44.04
C CYS A 35 20.47 8.46 43.99
N GLY A 36 19.48 9.18 44.51
CA GLY A 36 18.07 8.81 44.42
C GLY A 36 17.60 8.76 42.97
N LEU A 37 17.73 7.58 42.35
CA LEU A 37 17.18 7.29 41.04
C LEU A 37 15.64 7.35 41.17
N ARG A 38 15.04 8.48 40.81
CA ARG A 38 13.59 8.67 40.92
C ARG A 38 12.86 7.79 39.91
N ILE A 39 12.45 6.60 40.36
CA ILE A 39 11.47 5.73 39.70
C ILE A 39 10.04 6.30 39.90
N ASP A 40 9.89 7.63 39.88
CA ASP A 40 8.60 8.36 39.95
C ASP A 40 8.05 8.69 38.56
N ARG A 41 8.90 8.66 37.51
CA ARG A 41 8.44 8.64 36.13
C ARG A 41 8.43 7.19 35.65
N GLY A 42 7.24 6.63 35.53
CA GLY A 42 7.04 5.47 34.66
C GLY A 42 7.57 5.79 33.25
N PRO A 43 8.01 4.76 32.49
CA PRO A 43 8.53 4.96 31.15
C PRO A 43 7.57 5.81 30.31
N GLN A 44 8.07 6.95 29.83
CA GLN A 44 7.33 7.81 28.92
C GLN A 44 7.27 7.12 27.55
N TYR A 45 6.29 6.24 27.38
CA TYR A 45 5.91 5.75 26.06
C TYR A 45 5.45 6.94 25.23
N ALA A 46 5.97 7.06 24.01
CA ALA A 46 5.38 7.96 23.03
C ALA A 46 3.90 7.58 22.85
N SER A 47 3.01 8.56 22.92
CA SER A 47 1.60 8.34 22.56
C SER A 47 1.54 7.80 21.13
N PRO A 48 0.68 6.80 20.85
CA PRO A 48 0.53 6.28 19.50
C PRO A 48 0.14 7.41 18.54
N GLU A 49 0.73 7.44 17.35
CA GLU A 49 0.28 8.37 16.32
C GLU A 49 -1.11 7.93 15.82
N PRO A 50 -1.97 8.86 15.33
CA PRO A 50 -3.30 8.49 14.84
C PRO A 50 -3.30 7.38 13.77
N ALA A 51 -2.25 7.30 12.95
CA ALA A 51 -2.08 6.22 11.98
C ALA A 51 -1.81 4.85 12.65
N ASP A 52 -1.08 4.81 13.76
CA ASP A 52 -0.87 3.60 14.57
C ASP A 52 -2.17 3.14 15.25
N GLU A 53 -3.03 4.06 15.67
CA GLU A 53 -4.33 3.72 16.24
C GLU A 53 -5.22 3.02 15.21
N VAL A 54 -5.32 3.56 13.98
CA VAL A 54 -6.04 2.93 12.86
C VAL A 54 -5.45 1.55 12.56
N ARG A 55 -4.13 1.47 12.40
CA ARG A 55 -3.39 0.22 12.14
C ARG A 55 -3.65 -0.84 13.23
N ASN A 56 -3.62 -0.44 14.50
CA ASN A 56 -3.83 -1.34 15.64
C ASN A 56 -5.31 -1.75 15.77
N GLY A 57 -6.26 -0.85 15.47
CA GLY A 57 -7.68 -1.17 15.37
C GLY A 57 -7.96 -2.24 14.31
N VAL A 58 -7.38 -2.09 13.11
CA VAL A 58 -7.45 -3.08 12.03
C VAL A 58 -6.80 -4.40 12.46
N ALA A 59 -5.61 -4.37 13.09
CA ALA A 59 -4.94 -5.57 13.60
C ALA A 59 -5.82 -6.35 14.60
N ARG A 60 -6.50 -5.65 15.53
CA ARG A 60 -7.44 -6.26 16.49
C ARG A 60 -8.64 -6.90 15.77
N ILE A 61 -9.23 -6.22 14.78
CA ILE A 61 -10.34 -6.78 13.98
C ILE A 61 -9.90 -8.04 13.24
N LEU A 62 -8.72 -8.02 12.60
CA LEU A 62 -8.20 -9.18 11.89
C LEU A 62 -7.83 -10.34 12.83
N ALA A 63 -7.30 -10.07 14.03
CA ALA A 63 -7.04 -11.07 15.05
C ALA A 63 -8.35 -11.71 15.57
N ALA A 64 -9.39 -10.90 15.80
CA ALA A 64 -10.74 -11.30 16.19
C ALA A 64 -11.52 -12.09 15.11
N THR A 65 -11.08 -12.03 13.85
CA THR A 65 -11.75 -12.72 12.74
C THR A 65 -11.34 -14.18 12.67
N ARG A 66 -12.31 -15.11 12.66
CA ARG A 66 -12.03 -16.56 12.56
C ARG A 66 -11.82 -16.96 11.08
N PRO A 67 -10.64 -17.45 10.67
CA PRO A 67 -10.31 -17.71 9.26
C PRO A 67 -10.83 -19.08 8.77
N GLU A 68 -11.84 -19.06 7.91
CA GLU A 68 -12.54 -20.26 7.43
C GLU A 68 -12.73 -20.27 5.91
N GLY A 69 -12.88 -21.47 5.34
CA GLY A 69 -13.09 -21.68 3.90
C GLY A 69 -12.02 -21.04 3.02
N ALA A 70 -12.44 -20.54 1.86
CA ALA A 70 -11.58 -19.88 0.87
C ALA A 70 -10.91 -18.59 1.40
N GLU A 71 -11.49 -17.95 2.43
CA GLU A 71 -11.03 -16.65 2.93
C GLU A 71 -9.89 -16.75 3.95
N ARG A 72 -9.55 -17.96 4.44
CA ARG A 72 -8.41 -18.18 5.34
C ARG A 72 -7.12 -17.57 4.81
N SER A 73 -6.73 -17.92 3.58
CA SER A 73 -5.49 -17.43 2.97
C SER A 73 -5.51 -15.93 2.65
N ARG A 74 -6.69 -15.29 2.59
CA ARG A 74 -6.81 -13.84 2.49
C ARG A 74 -6.55 -13.19 3.85
N ILE A 75 -7.25 -13.65 4.88
CA ILE A 75 -7.15 -13.13 6.25
C ILE A 75 -5.72 -13.22 6.78
N GLU A 76 -5.02 -14.35 6.58
CA GLU A 76 -3.63 -14.48 7.04
C GLU A 76 -2.67 -13.52 6.31
N ARG A 77 -2.87 -13.28 5.00
CA ARG A 77 -2.07 -12.29 4.27
C ARG A 77 -2.32 -10.86 4.76
N LEU A 78 -3.58 -10.51 5.03
CA LEU A 78 -3.93 -9.21 5.60
C LEU A 78 -3.33 -9.03 7.01
N ARG A 79 -3.39 -10.07 7.86
CA ARG A 79 -2.73 -10.09 9.17
C ARG A 79 -1.22 -9.89 9.06
N ALA A 80 -0.56 -10.57 8.11
CA ALA A 80 0.88 -10.43 7.91
C ALA A 80 1.29 -9.01 7.48
N ALA A 81 0.51 -8.37 6.60
CA ALA A 81 0.85 -7.04 6.08
C ALA A 81 0.50 -5.89 7.05
N VAL A 82 -0.62 -5.98 7.77
CA VAL A 82 -0.95 -5.04 8.85
C VAL A 82 -0.03 -5.28 10.06
N GLY A 83 0.37 -6.53 10.30
CA GLY A 83 1.21 -6.97 11.40
C GLY A 83 0.43 -7.25 12.70
N PRO A 84 1.14 -7.60 13.80
CA PRO A 84 0.53 -8.00 15.07
C PRO A 84 -0.13 -6.84 15.81
N VAL A 85 -1.14 -7.15 16.64
CA VAL A 85 -1.75 -6.19 17.59
C VAL A 85 -0.67 -5.62 18.50
N TRP A 86 -0.62 -4.29 18.64
CA TRP A 86 0.31 -3.62 19.55
C TRP A 86 -0.36 -3.32 20.88
N THR A 87 0.25 -3.77 21.97
CA THR A 87 -0.05 -3.34 23.34
C THR A 87 1.05 -2.39 23.80
N ALA A 88 0.76 -1.08 23.78
CA ALA A 88 1.69 -0.07 24.27
C ALA A 88 1.81 -0.14 25.79
N GLY A 89 2.87 -0.81 26.30
CA GLY A 89 3.42 -0.64 27.65
C GLY A 89 2.58 -1.03 28.86
N ALA A 90 1.27 -1.23 28.70
CA ALA A 90 0.38 -1.61 29.80
C ALA A 90 0.73 -3.02 30.28
N ALA A 91 1.10 -3.14 31.56
CA ALA A 91 1.06 -4.42 32.27
C ALA A 91 -0.32 -5.07 32.04
N PRO A 92 -0.40 -6.41 31.90
CA PRO A 92 -1.66 -7.08 31.62
C PRO A 92 -2.66 -6.82 32.75
N SER A 93 -3.52 -5.82 32.54
CA SER A 93 -4.60 -5.51 33.46
C SER A 93 -5.58 -6.67 33.42
N ALA A 94 -5.56 -7.48 34.48
CA ALA A 94 -6.50 -8.55 34.71
C ALA A 94 -7.88 -7.97 35.08
N SER A 95 -8.50 -7.26 34.13
CA SER A 95 -9.82 -6.66 34.29
C SER A 95 -10.62 -6.80 33.00
N ALA A 96 -11.85 -7.28 33.16
CA ALA A 96 -12.78 -7.69 32.11
C ALA A 96 -12.27 -8.79 31.17
N SER A 97 -12.65 -10.04 31.50
CA SER A 97 -12.91 -11.07 30.49
C SER A 97 -14.12 -10.67 29.63
N ALA A 98 -13.98 -9.60 28.86
CA ALA A 98 -14.89 -9.29 27.77
C ALA A 98 -14.76 -10.46 26.77
N VAL A 99 -15.88 -11.13 26.49
CA VAL A 99 -15.93 -12.23 25.51
C VAL A 99 -15.28 -11.73 24.22
N ALA A 100 -14.06 -12.21 23.93
CA ALA A 100 -13.25 -11.69 22.86
C ALA A 100 -14.05 -11.75 21.56
N GLN A 101 -14.48 -10.58 21.06
CA GLN A 101 -15.50 -10.50 20.03
C GLN A 101 -15.03 -11.27 18.79
N ARG A 102 -15.78 -12.30 18.39
CA ARG A 102 -15.40 -13.15 17.25
C ARG A 102 -16.19 -12.72 16.02
N TYR A 103 -15.49 -12.44 14.93
CA TYR A 103 -16.11 -12.11 13.65
C TYR A 103 -16.07 -13.30 12.69
N THR A 104 -17.15 -13.47 11.91
CA THR A 104 -17.10 -14.31 10.71
C THR A 104 -16.17 -13.69 9.66
N PRO A 105 -15.63 -14.45 8.68
CA PRO A 105 -14.76 -13.92 7.64
C PRO A 105 -15.29 -12.64 6.98
N ALA A 106 -16.54 -12.63 6.53
CA ALA A 106 -17.16 -11.48 5.87
C ALA A 106 -17.30 -10.27 6.81
N GLN A 107 -17.70 -10.48 8.07
CA GLN A 107 -17.78 -9.39 9.07
C GLN A 107 -16.41 -8.79 9.36
N GLY A 108 -15.39 -9.64 9.49
CA GLY A 108 -14.00 -9.23 9.73
C GLY A 108 -13.43 -8.39 8.59
N LEU A 109 -13.54 -8.87 7.36
CA LEU A 109 -13.10 -8.15 6.16
C LEU A 109 -13.85 -6.81 6.00
N GLN A 110 -15.17 -6.79 6.21
CA GLN A 110 -15.96 -5.57 6.14
C GLN A 110 -15.53 -4.55 7.21
N ARG A 111 -15.34 -4.98 8.46
CA ARG A 111 -14.92 -4.11 9.57
C ARG A 111 -13.49 -3.60 9.38
N ALA A 112 -12.57 -4.44 8.90
CA ALA A 112 -11.19 -4.05 8.62
C ALA A 112 -11.12 -2.99 7.51
N ALA A 113 -11.84 -3.21 6.39
CA ALA A 113 -11.91 -2.22 5.31
C ALA A 113 -12.60 -0.93 5.74
N ALA A 114 -13.68 -1.01 6.52
CA ALA A 114 -14.36 0.17 7.07
C ALA A 114 -13.44 0.97 7.99
N ALA A 115 -12.75 0.34 8.93
CA ALA A 115 -11.85 1.03 9.87
C ALA A 115 -10.72 1.80 9.17
N VAL A 116 -10.12 1.25 8.11
CA VAL A 116 -9.14 1.99 7.29
C VAL A 116 -9.79 3.18 6.59
N LEU A 117 -11.00 3.02 6.04
CA LEU A 117 -11.71 4.08 5.32
C LEU A 117 -12.28 5.16 6.23
N ASP A 118 -12.60 4.83 7.48
CA ASP A 118 -13.06 5.76 8.52
C ASP A 118 -11.87 6.58 9.06
N GLY A 119 -10.69 5.98 9.17
CA GLY A 119 -9.43 6.64 9.58
C GLY A 119 -8.55 7.14 8.43
N TYR A 120 -9.01 7.13 7.17
CA TYR A 120 -8.13 7.34 6.01
C TYR A 120 -7.45 8.71 5.99
N GLU A 121 -8.12 9.73 6.53
CA GLU A 121 -7.62 11.10 6.59
C GLU A 121 -6.38 11.20 7.50
N SER A 122 -6.36 10.49 8.64
CA SER A 122 -5.25 10.50 9.59
C SER A 122 -4.07 9.62 9.18
N LEU A 123 -4.16 8.87 8.07
CA LEU A 123 -3.04 8.09 7.54
C LEU A 123 -2.04 8.98 6.81
N HIS A 124 -0.75 8.77 7.11
CA HIS A 124 0.38 9.44 6.46
C HIS A 124 1.56 8.46 6.28
N GLY A 125 2.50 8.81 5.39
CA GLY A 125 3.67 7.99 5.06
C GLY A 125 3.35 6.61 4.48
N ASP A 126 4.35 5.73 4.47
CA ASP A 126 4.31 4.39 3.86
C ASP A 126 3.16 3.51 4.38
N LEU A 127 2.77 3.70 5.65
CA LEU A 127 1.66 2.98 6.28
C LEU A 127 0.32 3.23 5.57
N THR A 128 0.13 4.42 4.97
CA THR A 128 -1.06 4.74 4.16
C THR A 128 -1.24 3.76 3.02
N ALA A 129 -0.18 3.47 2.26
CA ALA A 129 -0.23 2.58 1.13
C ALA A 129 -0.58 1.15 1.57
N VAL A 130 0.08 0.66 2.62
CA VAL A 130 -0.13 -0.70 3.15
C VAL A 130 -1.56 -0.89 3.68
N LEU A 131 -2.09 0.08 4.44
CA LEU A 131 -3.46 -0.01 4.95
C LEU A 131 -4.52 0.16 3.86
N ALA A 132 -4.31 1.07 2.90
CA ALA A 132 -5.20 1.24 1.75
C ALA A 132 -5.29 -0.06 0.92
N ASP A 133 -4.14 -0.68 0.61
CA ASP A 133 -4.08 -1.94 -0.11
C ASP A 133 -4.67 -3.11 0.71
N ALA A 134 -4.51 -3.13 2.04
CA ALA A 134 -5.19 -4.09 2.91
C ALA A 134 -6.72 -3.92 2.90
N ALA A 135 -7.23 -2.69 2.91
CA ALA A 135 -8.65 -2.40 2.80
C ALA A 135 -9.22 -2.82 1.43
N ILE A 136 -8.48 -2.60 0.34
CA ILE A 136 -8.79 -3.06 -1.01
C ILE A 136 -8.78 -4.59 -1.08
N GLY A 137 -7.77 -5.22 -0.50
CA GLY A 137 -7.64 -6.68 -0.40
C GLY A 137 -8.82 -7.32 0.33
N ALA A 138 -9.28 -6.69 1.41
CA ALA A 138 -10.47 -7.07 2.14
C ALA A 138 -11.76 -6.82 1.35
N ALA A 139 -11.90 -5.66 0.69
CA ALA A 139 -13.04 -5.33 -0.16
C ALA A 139 -13.25 -6.33 -1.30
N LEU A 140 -12.16 -6.80 -1.92
CA LEU A 140 -12.19 -7.86 -2.95
C LEU A 140 -12.54 -9.26 -2.41
N GLY A 141 -12.75 -9.43 -1.10
CA GLY A 141 -13.28 -10.65 -0.47
C GLY A 141 -14.74 -10.54 -0.07
N LEU A 142 -15.36 -9.37 -0.25
CA LEU A 142 -16.75 -9.13 0.08
C LEU A 142 -17.64 -9.29 -1.14
N SER A 143 -18.77 -9.96 -0.95
CA SER A 143 -19.84 -10.08 -1.94
C SER A 143 -21.10 -9.29 -1.50
N GLY A 144 -22.09 -9.21 -2.39
CA GLY A 144 -23.38 -8.59 -2.12
C GLY A 144 -23.30 -7.13 -1.65
N ALA A 145 -24.27 -6.72 -0.83
CA ALA A 145 -24.42 -5.34 -0.37
C ALA A 145 -23.23 -4.82 0.46
N ALA A 146 -22.52 -5.70 1.18
CA ALA A 146 -21.32 -5.33 1.94
C ALA A 146 -20.17 -4.92 1.00
N GLY A 147 -19.87 -5.75 -0.01
CA GLY A 147 -18.86 -5.44 -1.03
C GLY A 147 -19.21 -4.19 -1.83
N GLN A 148 -20.47 -4.02 -2.25
CA GLN A 148 -20.94 -2.83 -2.95
C GLN A 148 -20.85 -1.54 -2.12
N ARG A 149 -21.03 -1.62 -0.79
CA ARG A 149 -20.90 -0.46 0.11
C ARG A 149 -19.44 -0.02 0.26
N ILE A 150 -18.53 -0.97 0.50
CA ILE A 150 -17.09 -0.68 0.63
C ILE A 150 -16.50 -0.24 -0.72
N GLY A 151 -16.88 -0.88 -1.83
CA GLY A 151 -16.44 -0.51 -3.17
C GLY A 151 -16.80 0.92 -3.56
N ARG A 152 -18.04 1.36 -3.30
CA ARG A 152 -18.46 2.75 -3.52
C ARG A 152 -17.71 3.75 -2.64
N ARG A 153 -17.32 3.38 -1.41
CA ARG A 153 -16.47 4.24 -0.57
C ARG A 153 -15.06 4.39 -1.14
N LEU A 154 -14.47 3.30 -1.63
CA LEU A 154 -13.15 3.31 -2.28
C LEU A 154 -13.15 4.12 -3.59
N GLU A 155 -14.20 3.99 -4.40
CA GLU A 155 -14.41 4.82 -5.61
C GLU A 155 -14.62 6.30 -5.25
N GLY A 156 -15.33 6.59 -4.17
CA GLY A 156 -15.57 7.93 -3.66
C GLY A 156 -14.33 8.67 -3.12
N LEU A 157 -13.19 7.98 -2.90
CA LEU A 157 -11.97 8.62 -2.39
C LEU A 157 -11.42 9.72 -3.30
N VAL A 158 -11.77 9.77 -4.59
CA VAL A 158 -11.35 10.86 -5.50
C VAL A 158 -11.98 12.21 -5.11
N ALA A 159 -13.14 12.23 -4.45
CA ALA A 159 -13.86 13.46 -4.14
C ALA A 159 -13.12 14.38 -3.14
N PRO A 160 -12.52 13.87 -2.03
CA PRO A 160 -11.59 14.64 -1.21
C PRO A 160 -10.40 15.23 -1.98
N ALA A 161 -9.75 14.47 -2.88
CA ALA A 161 -8.60 14.96 -3.65
C ALA A 161 -8.92 16.21 -4.49
N ALA A 162 -10.17 16.34 -4.95
CA ALA A 162 -10.64 17.51 -5.69
C ALA A 162 -10.99 18.73 -4.80
N GLN A 163 -11.04 18.55 -3.48
CA GLN A 163 -11.48 19.55 -2.48
C GLN A 163 -10.38 19.98 -1.51
N THR A 164 -9.44 19.10 -1.14
CA THR A 164 -8.34 19.40 -0.20
C THR A 164 -7.22 20.26 -0.80
N ALA A 165 -7.34 20.68 -2.06
CA ALA A 165 -6.39 21.54 -2.74
C ALA A 165 -6.61 23.03 -2.38
N SER A 166 -6.21 23.42 -1.16
CA SER A 166 -6.01 24.83 -0.82
C SER A 166 -4.80 25.38 -1.60
N PRO A 167 -4.93 26.53 -2.29
CA PRO A 167 -3.85 27.08 -3.12
C PRO A 167 -2.78 27.78 -2.26
N THR A 168 -1.85 27.03 -1.69
CA THR A 168 -0.77 27.59 -0.84
C THR A 168 0.56 26.86 -0.95
N ALA A 169 1.31 27.07 -2.04
CA ALA A 169 2.79 26.98 -2.06
C ALA A 169 3.35 27.60 -3.36
N SER A 170 4.50 28.27 -3.27
CA SER A 170 5.16 28.92 -4.41
C SER A 170 5.72 27.92 -5.43
N ALA A 171 5.64 28.29 -6.71
CA ALA A 171 6.17 27.51 -7.81
C ALA A 171 7.70 27.29 -7.67
N THR A 172 8.11 26.03 -7.74
CA THR A 172 9.50 25.62 -8.02
C THR A 172 9.50 24.85 -9.34
N ALA A 173 10.55 25.02 -10.15
CA ALA A 173 10.63 24.42 -11.48
C ALA A 173 10.50 22.88 -11.46
N PRO A 174 9.94 22.26 -12.51
CA PRO A 174 9.63 20.83 -12.51
C PRO A 174 10.90 19.98 -12.47
N ALA A 175 11.03 19.17 -11.42
CA ALA A 175 11.91 18.01 -11.46
C ALA A 175 11.41 17.01 -12.52
N ALA A 176 12.32 16.35 -13.22
CA ALA A 176 11.99 15.46 -14.35
C ALA A 176 11.10 14.26 -13.95
N ASP A 177 11.04 13.93 -12.66
CA ASP A 177 10.38 12.75 -12.10
C ASP A 177 9.28 13.11 -11.06
N ASP A 178 8.39 14.06 -11.37
CA ASP A 178 7.15 14.21 -10.58
C ASP A 178 6.35 12.88 -10.62
N PRO A 179 6.13 12.19 -9.48
CA PRO A 179 5.44 10.91 -9.45
C PRO A 179 4.00 10.99 -9.96
N LEU A 180 3.33 12.13 -9.79
CA LEU A 180 1.98 12.36 -10.30
C LEU A 180 1.99 12.50 -11.83
N ALA A 181 2.98 13.20 -12.39
CA ALA A 181 3.16 13.28 -13.83
C ALA A 181 3.52 11.91 -14.44
N HIS A 182 4.36 11.11 -13.76
CA HIS A 182 4.62 9.74 -14.14
C HIS A 182 3.33 8.90 -14.14
N TRP A 183 2.55 8.94 -13.06
CA TRP A 183 1.29 8.20 -12.95
C TRP A 183 0.26 8.59 -14.02
N VAL A 184 0.09 9.88 -14.33
CA VAL A 184 -0.82 10.32 -15.40
C VAL A 184 -0.38 9.76 -16.76
N ARG A 185 0.92 9.77 -17.08
CA ARG A 185 1.44 9.13 -18.31
C ARG A 185 1.15 7.63 -18.33
N THR A 186 1.30 6.95 -17.20
CA THR A 186 0.97 5.53 -17.05
C THR A 186 -0.53 5.26 -17.22
N CYS A 187 -1.42 6.18 -16.81
CA CYS A 187 -2.86 6.10 -17.12
C CYS A 187 -3.16 6.18 -18.61
N PHE A 188 -2.53 7.12 -19.35
CA PHE A 188 -2.68 7.22 -20.80
C PHE A 188 -2.15 5.97 -21.53
N GLN A 189 -0.93 5.51 -21.20
CA GLN A 189 -0.37 4.28 -21.75
C GLN A 189 -1.25 3.06 -21.48
N ALA A 190 -1.81 2.95 -20.26
CA ALA A 190 -2.72 1.87 -19.92
C ALA A 190 -4.07 2.00 -20.63
N SER A 191 -4.60 3.21 -20.85
CA SER A 191 -5.82 3.46 -21.62
C SER A 191 -5.67 2.95 -23.06
N TYR A 192 -4.60 3.38 -23.75
CA TYR A 192 -4.23 2.88 -25.08
C TYR A 192 -4.05 1.36 -25.12
N GLY A 193 -3.43 0.79 -24.07
CA GLY A 193 -3.34 -0.65 -23.90
C GLY A 193 -4.72 -1.32 -23.84
N TYR A 194 -5.62 -0.81 -22.99
CA TYR A 194 -6.98 -1.31 -22.84
C TYR A 194 -7.85 -1.15 -24.10
N GLU A 195 -7.60 -0.17 -24.96
CA GLU A 195 -8.20 -0.13 -26.30
C GLU A 195 -7.78 -1.35 -27.14
N ARG A 196 -6.48 -1.68 -27.19
CA ARG A 196 -6.01 -2.87 -27.92
C ARG A 196 -6.62 -4.15 -27.35
N LEU A 197 -6.78 -4.23 -26.02
CA LEU A 197 -7.50 -5.32 -25.36
C LEU A 197 -8.97 -5.39 -25.77
N ALA A 198 -9.66 -4.25 -25.84
CA ALA A 198 -11.07 -4.15 -26.23
C ALA A 198 -11.30 -4.51 -27.70
N VAL A 199 -10.33 -4.27 -28.59
CA VAL A 199 -10.37 -4.75 -29.98
C VAL A 199 -10.19 -6.27 -30.04
N ALA A 200 -9.22 -6.82 -29.30
CA ALA A 200 -8.88 -8.24 -29.33
C ALA A 200 -9.81 -9.16 -28.51
N THR A 201 -10.83 -8.64 -27.83
CA THR A 201 -11.73 -9.42 -26.96
C THR A 201 -13.20 -9.26 -27.34
N PRO A 202 -14.01 -10.34 -27.35
CA PRO A 202 -15.44 -10.23 -27.68
C PRO A 202 -16.19 -9.28 -26.73
N ALA A 203 -16.98 -8.36 -27.28
CA ALA A 203 -17.71 -7.36 -26.51
C ALA A 203 -18.70 -7.95 -25.50
N ALA A 204 -19.35 -9.07 -25.85
CA ALA A 204 -20.26 -9.79 -24.97
C ALA A 204 -19.55 -10.57 -23.82
N SER A 205 -18.21 -10.70 -23.87
CA SER A 205 -17.48 -11.34 -22.78
C SER A 205 -17.33 -10.40 -21.58
N ALA A 206 -17.46 -10.91 -20.36
CA ALA A 206 -17.30 -10.11 -19.14
C ALA A 206 -15.95 -9.35 -19.08
N PHE A 207 -14.88 -9.96 -19.59
CA PHE A 207 -13.57 -9.31 -19.69
C PHE A 207 -13.54 -8.21 -20.76
N GLY A 208 -14.14 -8.42 -21.93
CA GLY A 208 -14.22 -7.41 -23.00
C GLY A 208 -15.09 -6.20 -22.61
N ALA A 209 -16.17 -6.42 -21.85
CA ALA A 209 -16.97 -5.35 -21.26
C ALA A 209 -16.16 -4.56 -20.20
N ALA A 210 -15.45 -5.27 -19.30
CA ALA A 210 -14.60 -4.64 -18.30
C ALA A 210 -13.44 -3.84 -18.92
N ALA A 211 -12.83 -4.36 -20.00
CA ALA A 211 -11.76 -3.68 -20.72
C ALA A 211 -12.22 -2.35 -21.32
N ARG A 212 -13.38 -2.32 -21.98
CA ARG A 212 -13.99 -1.08 -22.53
C ARG A 212 -14.30 -0.06 -21.43
N ALA A 213 -14.89 -0.49 -20.32
CA ALA A 213 -15.15 0.38 -19.18
C ALA A 213 -13.85 0.96 -18.58
N ARG A 214 -12.75 0.17 -18.61
CA ARG A 214 -11.45 0.58 -18.06
C ARG A 214 -10.76 1.67 -18.89
N VAL A 215 -10.92 1.72 -20.22
CA VAL A 215 -10.44 2.82 -21.08
C VAL A 215 -10.96 4.17 -20.54
N ASN A 216 -12.28 4.34 -20.49
CA ASN A 216 -12.89 5.59 -20.03
C ASN A 216 -12.51 5.93 -18.58
N ALA A 217 -12.46 4.92 -17.69
CA ALA A 217 -12.06 5.12 -16.30
C ALA A 217 -10.59 5.61 -16.16
N LEU A 218 -9.68 5.15 -17.04
CA LEU A 218 -8.29 5.60 -17.05
C LEU A 218 -8.14 7.02 -17.60
N ALA A 219 -8.90 7.40 -18.62
CA ALA A 219 -8.95 8.78 -19.11
C ALA A 219 -9.45 9.75 -18.02
N VAL A 220 -10.51 9.38 -17.28
CA VAL A 220 -11.02 10.17 -16.14
C VAL A 220 -9.98 10.27 -15.00
N ALA A 221 -9.29 9.18 -14.69
CA ALA A 221 -8.21 9.17 -13.71
C ALA A 221 -7.04 10.08 -14.12
N ALA A 222 -6.62 10.04 -15.39
CA ALA A 222 -5.59 10.91 -15.95
C ALA A 222 -5.98 12.40 -15.87
N MET A 223 -7.24 12.74 -16.17
CA MET A 223 -7.77 14.11 -16.02
C MET A 223 -7.75 14.58 -14.56
N ALA A 224 -8.09 13.72 -13.59
CA ALA A 224 -8.02 14.06 -12.17
C ALA A 224 -6.57 14.33 -11.72
N GLY A 225 -5.60 13.53 -12.17
CA GLY A 225 -4.18 13.77 -11.91
C GLY A 225 -3.66 15.06 -12.59
N ASN A 226 -4.06 15.33 -13.83
CA ASN A 226 -3.73 16.58 -14.52
C ASN A 226 -4.31 17.82 -13.81
N ARG A 227 -5.49 17.72 -13.21
CA ARG A 227 -6.05 18.79 -12.39
C ARG A 227 -5.19 19.09 -11.16
N LEU A 228 -4.70 18.05 -10.48
CA LEU A 228 -3.76 18.21 -9.36
C LEU A 228 -2.41 18.79 -9.83
N LEU A 229 -1.86 18.37 -10.97
CA LEU A 229 -0.66 18.98 -11.56
C LEU A 229 -0.85 20.48 -11.83
N ALA A 230 -1.96 20.86 -12.46
CA ALA A 230 -2.28 22.26 -12.74
C ALA A 230 -2.41 23.10 -11.45
N LEU A 231 -3.02 22.54 -10.39
CA LEU A 231 -3.13 23.19 -9.07
C LEU A 231 -1.77 23.37 -8.37
N ARG A 232 -0.80 22.49 -8.66
CA ARG A 232 0.61 22.61 -8.22
C ARG A 232 1.44 23.55 -9.10
N GLY A 233 0.87 24.13 -10.18
CA GLY A 233 1.61 24.89 -11.19
C GLY A 233 2.55 24.03 -12.07
N ALA A 234 2.42 22.70 -12.02
CA ALA A 234 3.22 21.75 -12.79
C ALA A 234 2.64 21.52 -14.19
N SER A 235 3.49 21.11 -15.14
CA SER A 235 3.08 20.84 -16.51
C SER A 235 2.11 19.64 -16.58
N VAL A 236 0.89 19.88 -17.07
CA VAL A 236 -0.06 18.82 -17.39
C VAL A 236 0.50 17.89 -18.47
N GLN A 237 0.14 16.62 -18.39
CA GLN A 237 0.59 15.58 -19.31
C GLN A 237 -0.45 15.38 -20.42
N GLY A 238 0.00 15.37 -21.68
CA GLY A 238 -0.83 15.02 -22.83
C GLY A 238 -0.82 13.52 -23.13
N ASP A 239 -1.92 13.03 -23.71
CA ASP A 239 -1.96 11.71 -24.35
C ASP A 239 -1.16 11.73 -25.66
N ARG A 240 -0.85 10.54 -26.20
CA ARG A 240 -0.14 10.33 -27.45
C ARG A 240 -0.97 9.43 -28.38
N PRO A 241 -0.91 9.62 -29.71
CA PRO A 241 -1.69 8.82 -30.65
C PRO A 241 -1.33 7.33 -30.63
N ALA A 242 -0.14 6.98 -30.15
CA ALA A 242 0.28 5.61 -29.89
C ALA A 242 1.26 5.56 -28.73
N TRP A 243 1.24 4.44 -27.99
CA TRP A 243 2.19 4.13 -26.92
C TRP A 243 2.86 2.79 -27.19
N GLN A 244 4.14 2.68 -26.84
CA GLN A 244 4.81 1.38 -26.86
C GLN A 244 4.19 0.49 -25.78
N LEU A 245 3.52 -0.58 -26.21
CA LEU A 245 3.00 -1.58 -25.30
C LEU A 245 4.07 -2.62 -24.98
N PRO A 246 4.11 -3.14 -23.74
CA PRO A 246 5.19 -4.01 -23.30
C PRO A 246 4.97 -5.48 -23.67
N ALA A 247 3.88 -5.81 -24.36
CA ALA A 247 3.59 -7.08 -25.01
C ALA A 247 2.57 -6.84 -26.14
N GLN A 248 2.60 -7.68 -27.18
CA GLN A 248 1.58 -7.69 -28.24
C GLN A 248 0.37 -8.53 -27.83
N VAL A 249 -0.77 -8.27 -28.48
CA VAL A 249 -2.04 -8.97 -28.22
C VAL A 249 -2.44 -9.74 -29.48
N SER A 250 -2.45 -11.07 -29.38
CA SER A 250 -2.82 -11.98 -30.48
C SER A 250 -4.07 -12.82 -30.17
N ASP A 251 -4.45 -12.93 -28.90
CA ASP A 251 -5.57 -13.73 -28.41
C ASP A 251 -6.08 -13.23 -27.04
N VAL A 252 -7.13 -13.86 -26.51
CA VAL A 252 -7.71 -13.50 -25.20
C VAL A 252 -6.75 -13.78 -24.02
N ARG A 253 -5.79 -14.71 -24.17
CA ARG A 253 -4.84 -15.08 -23.10
C ARG A 253 -3.74 -14.03 -22.95
N SER A 254 -3.11 -13.64 -24.05
CA SER A 254 -2.18 -12.52 -24.18
C SER A 254 -2.86 -11.20 -23.80
N ALA A 255 -4.12 -10.99 -24.17
CA ALA A 255 -4.92 -9.84 -23.72
C ALA A 255 -5.02 -9.77 -22.18
N ARG A 256 -5.38 -10.88 -21.51
CA ARG A 256 -5.40 -10.94 -20.04
C ARG A 256 -4.03 -10.74 -19.41
N ALA A 257 -2.98 -11.32 -20.00
CA ALA A 257 -1.61 -11.15 -19.52
C ALA A 257 -1.13 -9.69 -19.63
N LEU A 258 -1.47 -9.00 -20.72
CA LEU A 258 -1.17 -7.57 -20.87
C LEU A 258 -1.98 -6.73 -19.87
N ALA A 259 -3.28 -6.99 -19.68
CA ALA A 259 -4.09 -6.31 -18.66
C ALA A 259 -3.45 -6.39 -17.26
N VAL A 260 -3.04 -7.59 -16.85
CA VAL A 260 -2.34 -7.83 -15.57
C VAL A 260 -1.09 -6.97 -15.44
N ARG A 261 -0.31 -6.80 -16.51
CA ARG A 261 0.91 -5.98 -16.50
C ARG A 261 0.63 -4.48 -16.50
N LEU A 262 -0.37 -4.01 -17.24
CA LEU A 262 -0.80 -2.61 -17.21
C LEU A 262 -1.28 -2.22 -15.81
N GLU A 263 -2.06 -3.08 -15.17
CA GLU A 263 -2.55 -2.82 -13.81
C GLU A 263 -1.48 -2.96 -12.72
N THR A 264 -0.42 -3.76 -12.96
CA THR A 264 0.81 -3.72 -12.14
C THR A 264 1.51 -2.37 -12.29
N ALA A 265 1.82 -1.93 -13.52
CA ALA A 265 2.50 -0.64 -13.74
C ALA A 265 1.72 0.54 -13.18
N LEU A 266 0.39 0.52 -13.27
CA LEU A 266 -0.49 1.51 -12.63
C LEU A 266 -0.39 1.48 -11.11
N ALA A 267 -0.35 0.30 -10.48
CA ALA A 267 -0.18 0.19 -9.03
C ALA A 267 1.21 0.68 -8.60
N ASP A 268 2.28 0.24 -9.27
CA ASP A 268 3.65 0.67 -8.96
C ASP A 268 3.79 2.20 -9.05
N ALA A 269 3.17 2.83 -10.07
CA ALA A 269 3.09 4.28 -10.20
C ALA A 269 2.18 4.98 -9.15
N CYS A 270 1.23 4.28 -8.53
CA CYS A 270 0.42 4.83 -7.43
C CYS A 270 1.19 4.89 -6.11
N LEU A 271 2.14 3.99 -5.87
CA LEU A 271 2.85 3.87 -4.59
C LEU A 271 3.45 5.21 -4.08
N PRO A 272 4.25 5.96 -4.87
CA PRO A 272 4.79 7.24 -4.41
C PRO A 272 3.73 8.34 -4.18
N LEU A 273 2.52 8.21 -4.73
CA LEU A 273 1.44 9.19 -4.53
C LEU A 273 0.85 9.15 -3.10
N PHE A 274 1.01 8.04 -2.37
CA PHE A 274 0.55 7.94 -0.99
C PHE A 274 1.36 8.81 -0.01
N ALA A 275 2.58 9.23 -0.39
CA ALA A 275 3.39 10.15 0.39
C ALA A 275 2.90 11.61 0.32
N ALA A 276 2.13 11.98 -0.72
CA ALA A 276 1.63 13.33 -0.93
C ALA A 276 0.16 13.46 -0.45
N ALA A 277 -0.10 14.38 0.49
CA ALA A 277 -1.41 14.50 1.14
C ALA A 277 -2.57 14.84 0.20
N ASP A 278 -2.30 15.58 -0.87
CA ASP A 278 -3.25 15.93 -1.94
C ASP A 278 -3.52 14.77 -2.91
N ALA A 279 -2.55 13.87 -3.10
CA ALA A 279 -2.64 12.74 -4.04
C ALA A 279 -3.02 11.39 -3.38
N LYS A 280 -2.84 11.21 -2.05
CA LYS A 280 -3.12 9.92 -1.35
C LYS A 280 -4.54 9.39 -1.56
N TYR A 281 -5.49 10.30 -1.75
CA TYR A 281 -6.90 10.02 -2.04
C TYR A 281 -7.12 9.49 -3.46
N LEU A 282 -6.50 10.13 -4.46
CA LEU A 282 -6.46 9.66 -5.83
C LEU A 282 -5.74 8.29 -5.94
N ALA A 283 -4.63 8.13 -5.21
CA ALA A 283 -3.86 6.89 -5.14
C ALA A 283 -4.69 5.70 -4.63
N GLY A 284 -5.46 5.89 -3.55
CA GLY A 284 -6.36 4.86 -3.00
C GLY A 284 -7.44 4.42 -3.99
N ALA A 285 -8.11 5.37 -4.64
CA ALA A 285 -9.12 5.06 -5.67
C ALA A 285 -8.50 4.38 -6.90
N ALA A 286 -7.35 4.86 -7.38
CA ALA A 286 -6.63 4.30 -8.52
C ALA A 286 -6.17 2.86 -8.26
N LEU A 287 -5.66 2.60 -7.04
CA LEU A 287 -5.24 1.27 -6.59
C LEU A 287 -6.43 0.31 -6.52
N TYR A 288 -7.59 0.76 -6.01
CA TYR A 288 -8.82 -0.04 -6.01
C TYR A 288 -9.28 -0.38 -7.44
N ALA A 289 -9.27 0.62 -8.34
CA ALA A 289 -9.63 0.41 -9.74
C ALA A 289 -8.67 -0.56 -10.45
N SER A 290 -7.36 -0.48 -10.17
CA SER A 290 -6.37 -1.47 -10.65
C SER A 290 -6.64 -2.86 -10.10
N ALA A 291 -6.98 -2.97 -8.82
CA ALA A 291 -7.32 -4.23 -8.18
C ALA A 291 -8.56 -4.89 -8.81
N ARG A 292 -9.58 -4.10 -9.17
CA ARG A 292 -10.73 -4.55 -9.97
C ARG A 292 -10.34 -4.98 -11.39
N GLY A 293 -9.47 -4.23 -12.07
CA GLY A 293 -8.97 -4.56 -13.42
C GLY A 293 -8.25 -5.91 -13.45
N ARG A 294 -7.36 -6.17 -12.48
CA ARG A 294 -6.69 -7.47 -12.30
C ARG A 294 -7.67 -8.61 -12.03
N ALA A 295 -8.68 -8.38 -11.20
CA ALA A 295 -9.71 -9.37 -10.92
C ALA A 295 -10.52 -9.72 -12.19
N ALA A 296 -10.89 -8.73 -13.00
CA ALA A 296 -11.57 -8.93 -14.28
C ALA A 296 -10.69 -9.68 -15.31
N ALA A 297 -9.38 -9.50 -15.28
CA ALA A 297 -8.41 -10.27 -16.06
C ALA A 297 -8.20 -11.72 -15.55
N GLY A 298 -8.82 -12.10 -14.43
CA GLY A 298 -8.70 -13.44 -13.83
C GLY A 298 -7.47 -13.62 -12.92
N SER A 299 -6.81 -12.54 -12.51
CA SER A 299 -5.63 -12.55 -11.62
C SER A 299 -5.83 -11.66 -10.39
N PRO A 300 -6.86 -11.94 -9.54
CA PRO A 300 -7.12 -11.16 -8.34
C PRO A 300 -5.91 -11.21 -7.39
N GLN A 301 -5.49 -10.04 -6.92
CA GLN A 301 -4.35 -9.88 -6.03
C GLN A 301 -4.83 -9.22 -4.72
N VAL A 302 -4.63 -9.95 -3.61
CA VAL A 302 -5.06 -9.54 -2.26
C VAL A 302 -4.21 -8.37 -1.75
N LEU A 303 -2.90 -8.40 -1.96
CA LEU A 303 -1.96 -7.35 -1.58
C LEU A 303 -0.89 -7.15 -2.66
N ARG A 304 -0.52 -5.91 -2.87
CA ARG A 304 0.57 -5.36 -3.69
C ARG A 304 1.70 -4.83 -2.80
N TYR A 305 1.36 -4.24 -1.66
CA TYR A 305 2.31 -3.59 -0.77
C TYR A 305 2.45 -4.36 0.54
N THR A 306 3.63 -4.30 1.14
CA THR A 306 3.93 -4.86 2.46
C THR A 306 4.63 -3.80 3.29
N ALA A 307 4.35 -3.75 4.59
CA ALA A 307 5.19 -2.99 5.52
C ALA A 307 6.65 -3.42 5.31
N GLY A 308 7.52 -2.44 5.05
CA GLY A 308 8.71 -2.68 4.23
C GLY A 308 9.69 -3.69 4.83
N LYS A 309 10.34 -4.46 3.94
CA LYS A 309 11.80 -4.38 3.99
C LYS A 309 12.13 -2.96 3.52
N GLY A 310 12.61 -2.13 4.45
CA GLY A 310 13.22 -0.86 4.08
C GLY A 310 14.38 -1.09 3.11
N GLN A 311 14.79 -0.02 2.44
CA GLN A 311 15.94 0.02 1.55
C GLN A 311 17.15 -0.69 2.18
N GLN A 312 17.80 -1.57 1.39
CA GLN A 312 19.19 -2.00 1.58
C GLN A 312 20.02 -1.42 0.44
#